data_AF-A0A968CES0-F1
#
_entry.id   AF-A0A968CES0-F1
#
_cell.length_a   1.000
_cell.length_b   1.000
_cell.length_c   1.000
_cell.angle_alpha   90.00
_cell.angle_beta   90.00
_cell.angle_gamma   90.00
#
_symmetry.space_group_name_H-M   'P 1'
#
loop_
_entity.id
_entity.type
_entity.pdbx_description
1 polymer ?
#
loop_
_entity_poly.entity_id
_entity_poly.type
_entity_poly.pdbx_seq_one_letter_code
_entity_poly.pdbx_strand_id
1 'polypeptide(L)' 'LRPVSRAVEVAGTSITEVIEMSIGDALEHFEGLEAQLNERDRTIAEEICKEIRARLGFMVEVGLEY' A
#
# COMPACT_ATOMS: atom_id res chain seq x y z
N LEU A 1 10.36 -13.65 -3.85
CA LEU A 1 11.15 -12.43 -3.51
C LEU A 1 12.51 -12.84 -2.93
N ARG A 2 13.57 -12.05 -3.17
CA ARG A 2 14.85 -12.25 -2.47
C ARG A 2 14.65 -12.04 -0.96
N PRO A 3 15.37 -12.75 -0.07
CA PRO A 3 15.20 -12.61 1.38
C PRO A 3 15.32 -11.16 1.87
N VAL A 4 16.23 -10.39 1.27
CA VAL A 4 16.44 -8.96 1.59
C VAL A 4 15.22 -8.10 1.25
N SER A 5 14.49 -8.42 0.18
CA SER A 5 13.27 -7.69 -0.20
C SER A 5 12.10 -7.95 0.74
N ARG A 6 12.10 -9.07 1.48
CA ARG A 6 11.09 -9.37 2.51
C ARG A 6 11.39 -8.71 3.85
N ALA A 7 12.62 -8.26 4.07
CA ALA A 7 13.05 -7.61 5.30
C ALA A 7 12.84 -6.08 5.28
N VAL A 8 12.35 -5.53 4.16
CA VAL A 8 12.02 -4.11 4.04
C VAL A 8 10.55 -3.95 4.39
N GLU A 9 10.29 -3.12 5.39
CA GLU A 9 8.96 -2.77 5.87
C GLU A 9 8.71 -1.28 5.65
N VAL A 10 7.48 -0.93 5.32
CA VAL A 10 7.00 0.45 5.28
C VAL A 10 5.93 0.57 6.37
N ALA A 11 6.15 1.46 7.33
CA ALA A 11 5.27 1.61 8.50
C ALA A 11 4.98 0.27 9.24
N GLY A 12 5.99 -0.61 9.32
CA GLY A 12 5.87 -1.92 9.97
C GLY A 12 5.13 -2.98 9.14
N THR A 13 4.85 -2.70 7.86
CA THR A 13 4.23 -3.66 6.93
C THR A 13 5.21 -4.00 5.80
N SER A 14 5.49 -5.29 5.64
CA SER A 14 6.32 -5.82 4.56
C SER A 14 5.54 -5.93 3.25
N ILE A 15 6.26 -5.97 2.12
CA ILE A 15 5.63 -6.20 0.82
C ILE A 15 4.91 -7.56 0.73
N THR A 16 5.31 -8.54 1.55
CA THR A 16 4.64 -9.85 1.59
C THR A 16 3.28 -9.76 2.26
N GLU A 17 3.15 -8.96 3.33
CA GLU A 17 1.85 -8.74 3.98
C GLU A 17 0.89 -7.98 3.05
N VAL A 18 1.38 -6.97 2.31
CA VAL A 18 0.53 -6.20 1.37
C VAL A 18 -0.04 -7.06 0.24
N ILE A 19 0.71 -8.03 -0.29
CA ILE A 19 0.21 -8.90 -1.38
C ILE A 19 -0.73 -10.02 -0.89
N GLU A 20 -0.77 -10.26 0.42
CA GLU A 20 -1.68 -11.23 1.04
C GLU A 20 -3.02 -10.59 1.42
N MET A 21 -3.11 -9.26 1.43
CA MET A 21 -4.35 -8.51 1.64
C MET A 21 -5.33 -8.70 0.47
N SER A 22 -6.62 -8.67 0.78
CA SER A 22 -7.64 -8.44 -0.25
C SER A 22 -7.43 -7.09 -0.91
N ILE A 23 -8.00 -6.89 -2.09
CA ILE A 23 -7.90 -5.58 -2.78
C ILE A 23 -8.55 -4.47 -1.94
N GLY A 24 -9.64 -4.78 -1.24
CA GLY A 24 -10.30 -3.85 -0.32
C GLY A 24 -9.43 -3.49 0.88
N ASP A 25 -8.83 -4.49 1.55
CA ASP A 25 -7.94 -4.26 2.70
C ASP A 25 -6.68 -3.50 2.29
N ALA A 26 -6.13 -3.79 1.10
CA ALA A 26 -5.00 -3.07 0.55
C ALA A 26 -5.36 -1.60 0.30
N LEU A 27 -6.56 -1.31 -0.23
CA LEU A 27 -7.01 0.07 -0.44
C LEU A 27 -7.07 0.84 0.89
N GLU A 28 -7.73 0.26 1.91
CA GLU A 28 -7.81 0.86 3.25
C GLU A 28 -6.42 1.06 3.86
N HIS A 29 -5.52 0.09 3.68
CA HIS A 29 -4.13 0.19 4.13
C HIS A 29 -3.42 1.41 3.51
N PHE A 30 -3.49 1.61 2.18
CA PHE A 30 -2.84 2.74 1.51
C PHE A 30 -3.55 4.09 1.73
N GLU A 31 -4.81 4.10 2.15
CA GLU A 31 -5.49 5.31 2.65
C GLU A 31 -4.94 5.75 4.02
N GLY A 32 -4.63 4.80 4.90
CA GLY A 32 -4.05 5.08 6.23
C GLY A 32 -2.53 5.26 6.25
N LEU A 33 -1.80 4.73 5.26
CA LEU A 33 -0.33 4.64 5.27
C LEU A 33 0.37 6.00 5.42
N GLU A 34 -0.08 7.01 4.68
CA GLU A 34 0.57 8.33 4.69
C GLU A 34 0.55 9.00 6.07
N ALA A 35 -0.43 8.70 6.91
CA ALA A 35 -0.51 9.23 8.28
C ALA A 35 0.55 8.62 9.22
N GLN A 36 1.13 7.47 8.84
CA GLN A 36 2.16 6.78 9.60
C GLN A 36 3.59 7.15 9.15
N LEU A 37 3.72 7.90 8.07
CA LEU A 37 4.99 8.37 7.54
C LEU A 37 5.41 9.69 8.19
N ASN A 38 6.72 9.88 8.36
CA ASN A 38 7.26 11.20 8.69
C ASN A 38 7.11 12.15 7.49
N GLU A 39 7.29 13.45 7.71
CA GLU A 39 7.10 14.49 6.70
C GLU A 39 7.90 14.23 5.41
N ARG A 40 9.18 13.85 5.53
CA ARG A 40 10.05 13.57 4.39
C ARG A 40 9.55 12.39 3.58
N ASP A 41 9.27 11.27 4.24
CA ASP A 41 8.84 10.04 3.57
C ASP A 41 7.46 10.22 2.96
N ARG A 42 6.57 10.98 3.62
CA ARG A 42 5.27 11.34 3.09
C ARG A 42 5.39 12.14 1.80
N THR A 43 6.23 13.18 1.76
CA THR A 43 6.46 13.97 0.53
C THR A 43 7.00 13.11 -0.61
N ILE A 44 7.87 12.14 -0.31
CA ILE A 44 8.42 11.23 -1.34
C ILE A 44 7.36 10.21 -1.81
N ALA A 45 6.54 9.72 -0.89
CA ALA A 45 5.59 8.64 -1.14
C ALA A 45 4.23 9.10 -1.67
N GLU A 46 3.88 10.38 -1.54
CA GLU A 46 2.55 10.95 -1.89
C GLU A 46 2.07 10.54 -3.28
N GLU A 47 2.86 10.83 -4.32
CA GLU A 47 2.46 10.54 -5.70
C GLU A 47 2.34 9.04 -5.98
N ILE A 48 3.21 8.22 -5.36
CA ILE A 48 3.17 6.76 -5.52
C ILE A 48 1.95 6.19 -4.79
N CYS A 49 1.66 6.64 -3.57
CA CYS A 49 0.49 6.20 -2.80
C CYS A 49 -0.81 6.59 -3.51
N LYS A 50 -0.86 7.77 -4.13
CA LYS A 50 -1.99 8.22 -4.94
C LYS A 50 -2.26 7.31 -6.14
N GLU A 51 -1.22 6.93 -6.89
CA GLU A 51 -1.35 6.01 -8.03
C GLU A 51 -1.79 4.61 -7.58
N ILE A 52 -1.25 4.10 -6.47
CA ILE A 52 -1.64 2.81 -5.90
C ILE A 52 -3.13 2.82 -5.52
N ARG A 53 -3.57 3.84 -4.76
CA ARG A 53 -5.00 3.99 -4.39
C ARG A 53 -5.89 4.10 -5.62
N ALA A 54 -5.49 4.82 -6.65
CA ALA A 54 -6.28 4.94 -7.88
C ALA A 54 -6.49 3.58 -8.57
N ARG A 55 -5.45 2.72 -8.62
CA ARG A 55 -5.55 1.38 -9.20
C ARG A 55 -6.38 0.43 -8.34
N LEU A 56 -6.14 0.43 -7.03
CA LEU A 56 -6.91 -0.40 -6.10
C LEU A 56 -8.38 0.02 -6.11
N GLY A 57 -8.67 1.32 -6.06
CA GLY A 57 -10.02 1.86 -6.19
C GLY A 57 -10.70 1.46 -7.50
N PHE A 58 -9.99 1.51 -8.62
CA PHE A 58 -10.53 1.01 -9.89
C PHE A 58 -10.86 -0.50 -9.83
N MET A 59 -10.00 -1.31 -9.19
CA MET A 59 -10.26 -2.75 -9.03
C MET A 59 -11.49 -3.03 -8.14
N VAL A 60 -11.68 -2.23 -7.08
CA VAL A 60 -12.87 -2.24 -6.22
C VAL A 60 -14.12 -1.85 -7.04
N GLU A 61 -14.07 -0.75 -7.79
CA GLU A 61 -15.18 -0.26 -8.62
C GLU A 61 -15.67 -1.27 -9.66
N VAL A 62 -14.78 -2.11 -10.20
CA VAL A 62 -15.15 -3.19 -11.14
C VAL A 62 -15.58 -4.49 -10.45
N GLY A 63 -15.62 -4.53 -9.12
CA GLY A 63 -16.12 -5.64 -8.31
C GLY A 63 -15.11 -6.73 -7.96
N LEU A 64 -13.81 -6.42 -7.98
CA LEU A 64 -12.72 -7.34 -7.62
C LEU A 64 -12.24 -7.10 -6.18
N GLU A 65 -13.15 -7.09 -5.19
CA GLU A 65 -12.81 -6.71 -3.80
C GLU A 65 -12.22 -7.84 -2.94
N TYR A 66 -12.01 -9.05 -3.50
CA TYR A 66 -11.60 -10.25 -2.75
C TYR A 66 -10.13 -10.24 -2.30
#